data_AF-A0A7C4RZS3-F1
#
_entry.id   AF-A0A7C4RZS3-F1
#
_cell.length_a   1.000
_cell.length_b   1.000
_cell.length_c   1.000
_cell.angle_alpha   90.00
_cell.angle_beta   90.00
_cell.angle_gamma   90.00
#
_symmetry.space_group_name_H-M   'P 1'
#
loop_
_entity.id
_entity.type
_entity.pdbx_description
1 polymer ?
#
loop_
_entity_poly.entity_id
_entity_poly.type
_entity_poly.pdbx_seq_one_letter_code
_entity_poly.pdbx_strand_id
1 'polypeptide(L)'
;MKRYFVILLLLVSLLVLAVRITVFHINDTHGHAWPFTDSAGNIIGGFSTVATMIDAERKVNPHVLFLHAGDINTGVPESDLLNALPDIFVLNRMKLDAVAVGNHEFDKPREVLFKQISWAKFPFLSANIYKDGKPFFTPYIIKNIGGVRVAIVGFTTEHTKILEGPNSEDLEFKNVIEVAKTLIPEIRKQADIVIALTHLGVGQGYSELYTTADQLAQQVSGIYLIIDGHSHTNLTQPIV
;
A
#
# COMPACT_ATOMS: atom_id res chain seq x y z
N MET A 1 33.96 2.37 35.94
CA MET A 1 34.47 1.79 34.67
C MET A 1 33.63 0.60 34.17
N LYS A 2 33.44 -0.48 34.94
CA LYS A 2 32.68 -1.68 34.49
C LYS A 2 31.22 -1.40 34.03
N ARG A 3 30.46 -0.54 34.72
CA ARG A 3 29.08 -0.18 34.32
C ARG A 3 29.00 0.55 32.98
N TYR A 4 29.88 1.53 32.75
CA TYR A 4 29.92 2.27 31.48
C TYR A 4 30.36 1.38 30.32
N PHE A 5 31.26 0.43 30.57
CA PHE A 5 31.68 -0.56 29.58
C PHE A 5 30.51 -1.50 29.18
N VAL A 6 29.69 -1.95 30.14
CA VAL A 6 28.50 -2.77 29.86
C VAL A 6 27.43 -1.98 29.08
N ILE A 7 27.19 -0.71 29.44
CA ILE A 7 26.24 0.15 28.70
C ILE A 7 26.72 0.38 27.26
N LEU A 8 28.01 0.66 27.08
CA LEU A 8 28.60 0.81 25.75
C LEU A 8 28.49 -0.48 24.93
N LEU A 9 28.77 -1.64 25.54
CA LEU A 9 28.62 -2.94 24.87
C LEU A 9 27.18 -3.21 24.46
N LEU A 10 26.20 -2.88 25.30
CA LEU A 10 24.78 -3.01 24.98
C LEU A 10 24.37 -2.10 23.83
N LEU A 11 24.79 -0.83 23.84
CA LEU A 11 24.52 0.12 22.75
C LEU A 11 25.16 -0.30 21.43
N VAL A 12 26.41 -0.76 21.46
CA VAL A 12 27.10 -1.30 20.28
C VAL A 12 26.40 -2.56 19.78
N SER A 13 25.97 -3.46 20.66
CA SER A 13 25.23 -4.67 20.26
C SER A 13 23.88 -4.35 19.62
N LEU A 14 23.16 -3.35 20.15
CA LEU A 14 21.90 -2.85 19.57
C LEU A 14 22.10 -2.28 18.16
N LEU A 15 23.17 -1.52 17.96
CA LEU A 15 23.51 -0.95 16.65
C LEU A 15 23.97 -2.01 15.64
N VAL A 16 24.70 -3.03 16.09
CA VAL A 16 25.18 -4.14 15.24
C VAL A 16 24.04 -5.10 14.86
N LEU A 17 23.03 -5.25 15.71
CA LEU A 17 21.87 -6.12 15.49
C LEU A 17 20.65 -5.39 14.89
N ALA A 18 20.72 -4.08 14.69
CA ALA A 18 19.63 -3.30 14.12
C ALA A 18 19.40 -3.66 12.65
N VAL A 19 18.18 -4.09 12.32
CA VAL A 19 17.77 -4.36 10.94
C VAL A 19 17.24 -3.08 10.33
N ARG A 20 17.92 -2.56 9.29
CA ARG A 20 17.43 -1.42 8.51
C ARG A 20 16.49 -1.90 7.42
N ILE A 21 15.19 -1.76 7.63
CA ILE A 21 14.17 -2.00 6.60
C ILE A 21 13.92 -0.69 5.84
N THR A 22 14.12 -0.70 4.52
CA THR A 22 13.80 0.45 3.65
C THR A 22 12.48 0.15 2.94
N VAL A 23 11.49 1.04 3.10
CA VAL A 23 10.19 0.91 2.43
C VAL A 23 10.10 1.94 1.31
N PHE A 24 9.99 1.47 0.07
CA PHE A 24 9.56 2.29 -1.06
C PHE A 24 8.06 2.16 -1.23
N HIS A 25 7.40 3.25 -1.59
CA HIS A 25 6.01 3.21 -1.98
C HIS A 25 5.73 4.12 -3.16
N ILE A 26 4.68 3.76 -3.89
CA ILE A 26 4.02 4.56 -4.90
C ILE A 26 2.51 4.43 -4.70
N ASN A 27 1.73 5.28 -5.33
CA ASN A 27 0.28 5.24 -5.31
C ASN A 27 -0.25 5.87 -6.61
N ASP A 28 -1.54 5.70 -6.89
CA ASP A 28 -2.27 6.50 -7.87
C ASP A 28 -1.53 6.60 -9.22
N THR A 29 -1.05 5.45 -9.71
CA THR A 29 -0.23 5.43 -10.93
C THR A 29 -1.08 5.61 -12.17
N HIS A 30 -2.36 5.23 -12.13
CA HIS A 30 -3.35 5.54 -13.17
C HIS A 30 -2.84 5.26 -14.60
N GLY A 31 -2.19 4.10 -14.79
CA GLY A 31 -1.66 3.67 -16.09
C GLY A 31 -0.33 4.31 -16.54
N HIS A 32 0.32 5.12 -15.70
CA HIS A 32 1.58 5.82 -16.05
C HIS A 32 2.83 4.93 -15.93
N ALA A 33 2.82 3.77 -16.59
CA ALA A 33 4.02 2.93 -16.70
C ALA A 33 5.18 3.64 -17.43
N TRP A 34 4.88 4.57 -18.36
CA TRP A 34 5.84 5.39 -19.08
C TRP A 34 6.00 6.78 -18.45
N PRO A 35 7.19 7.41 -18.61
CA PRO A 35 7.36 8.80 -18.22
C PRO A 35 6.49 9.72 -19.10
N PHE A 36 6.03 10.82 -18.51
CA PHE A 36 5.19 11.81 -19.18
C PHE A 36 5.70 13.22 -18.91
N THR A 37 5.20 14.19 -19.67
CA THR A 37 5.57 15.60 -19.50
C THR A 37 4.58 16.28 -18.58
N ASP A 38 5.08 16.88 -17.49
CA ASP A 38 4.25 17.65 -16.56
C ASP A 38 3.81 19.01 -17.14
N SER A 39 2.98 19.74 -16.42
CA SER A 39 2.51 21.07 -16.83
C SER A 39 3.62 22.12 -16.95
N ALA A 40 4.79 21.87 -16.36
CA ALA A 40 5.98 22.72 -16.45
C ALA A 40 6.94 22.30 -17.57
N GLY A 41 6.62 21.25 -18.35
CA GLY A 41 7.44 20.78 -19.45
C GLY A 41 8.54 19.79 -19.05
N ASN A 42 8.58 19.32 -17.80
CA ASN A 42 9.57 18.36 -17.34
C ASN A 42 9.12 16.93 -17.64
N ILE A 43 10.05 16.07 -18.05
CA ILE A 43 9.80 14.62 -18.15
C ILE A 43 9.89 14.03 -16.74
N ILE A 44 8.78 13.49 -16.24
CA ILE A 44 8.64 12.93 -14.91
C ILE A 44 8.07 11.50 -14.94
N GLY A 45 8.21 10.80 -13.82
CA GLY A 45 7.56 9.50 -13.61
C GLY A 45 8.14 8.36 -14.44
N GLY A 46 7.25 7.40 -14.74
CA GLY A 46 7.59 6.15 -15.41
C GLY A 46 8.25 5.12 -14.49
N PHE A 47 7.87 3.86 -14.66
CA PHE A 47 8.36 2.78 -13.80
C PHE A 47 9.84 2.47 -13.99
N SER A 48 10.45 2.82 -15.12
CA SER A 48 11.91 2.70 -15.31
C SER A 48 12.70 3.58 -14.33
N THR A 49 12.23 4.81 -14.08
CA THR A 49 12.84 5.74 -13.12
C THR A 49 12.72 5.18 -11.70
N VAL A 50 11.52 4.76 -11.32
CA VAL A 50 11.25 4.17 -9.99
C VAL A 50 12.06 2.89 -9.78
N ALA A 51 12.09 2.00 -10.77
CA ALA A 51 12.85 0.74 -10.71
C ALA A 51 14.34 0.98 -10.51
N THR A 52 14.91 1.98 -11.18
CA THR A 52 16.34 2.33 -11.04
C THR A 52 16.68 2.70 -9.59
N MET A 53 15.82 3.48 -8.93
CA MET A 53 16.02 3.88 -7.53
C MET A 53 15.92 2.67 -6.58
N ILE A 54 14.90 1.84 -6.76
CA ILE A 54 14.69 0.64 -5.92
C ILE A 54 15.83 -0.36 -6.10
N ASP A 55 16.27 -0.60 -7.34
CA ASP A 55 17.35 -1.54 -7.64
C ASP A 55 18.70 -1.04 -7.13
N ALA A 56 18.91 0.29 -7.07
CA ALA A 56 20.10 0.86 -6.44
C ALA A 56 20.14 0.56 -4.93
N GLU A 57 19.01 0.73 -4.21
CA GLU A 57 18.94 0.39 -2.78
C GLU A 57 19.08 -1.12 -2.56
N ARG A 58 18.42 -1.96 -3.38
CA ARG A 58 18.51 -3.43 -3.25
C ARG A 58 19.92 -4.00 -3.41
N LYS A 59 20.82 -3.28 -4.10
CA LYS A 59 22.24 -3.67 -4.22
C LYS A 59 23.02 -3.52 -2.91
N VAL A 60 22.62 -2.59 -2.04
CA VAL A 60 23.33 -2.26 -0.79
C VAL A 60 22.55 -2.64 0.46
N ASN A 61 21.25 -2.87 0.34
CA ASN A 61 20.35 -3.25 1.41
C ASN A 61 19.40 -4.38 0.95
N PRO A 62 19.53 -5.62 1.48
CA PRO A 62 18.64 -6.72 1.12
C PRO A 62 17.24 -6.63 1.77
N HIS A 63 17.02 -5.67 2.68
CA HIS A 63 15.80 -5.52 3.48
C HIS A 63 14.88 -4.43 2.89
N VAL A 64 14.59 -4.54 1.59
CA VAL A 64 13.75 -3.60 0.87
C VAL A 64 12.34 -4.14 0.74
N LEU A 65 11.36 -3.30 1.09
CA LEU A 65 9.95 -3.52 0.81
C LEU A 65 9.48 -2.50 -0.23
N PHE A 66 8.72 -2.93 -1.23
CA PHE A 66 8.14 -2.06 -2.25
C PHE A 66 6.62 -2.26 -2.30
N LEU A 67 5.86 -1.20 -1.99
CA LEU A 67 4.40 -1.24 -1.85
C LEU A 67 3.71 -0.26 -2.79
N HIS A 68 2.48 -0.57 -3.20
CA HIS A 68 1.65 0.31 -4.02
C HIS A 68 0.33 0.59 -3.30
N ALA A 69 -0.03 1.85 -3.09
CA ALA A 69 -1.22 2.21 -2.33
C ALA A 69 -2.51 2.23 -3.19
N GLY A 70 -2.64 1.31 -4.15
CA GLY A 70 -3.81 1.20 -5.03
C GLY A 70 -3.88 2.21 -6.18
N ASP A 71 -4.93 2.09 -6.99
CA ASP A 71 -5.19 2.84 -8.22
C ASP A 71 -4.07 2.68 -9.25
N ILE A 72 -3.91 1.43 -9.71
CA ILE A 72 -3.11 1.14 -10.91
C ILE A 72 -3.91 1.56 -12.15
N ASN A 73 -5.22 1.40 -12.10
CA ASN A 73 -6.11 1.54 -13.25
C ASN A 73 -6.47 2.99 -13.59
N THR A 74 -6.81 3.17 -14.87
CA THR A 74 -7.54 4.31 -15.44
C THR A 74 -6.78 5.64 -15.41
N GLY A 75 -6.33 6.07 -16.59
CA GLY A 75 -5.77 7.42 -16.76
C GLY A 75 -4.98 7.62 -18.05
N VAL A 76 -4.36 6.56 -18.57
CA VAL A 76 -3.53 6.60 -19.78
C VAL A 76 -4.08 5.64 -20.85
N PRO A 77 -4.38 6.11 -22.08
CA PRO A 77 -5.03 5.29 -23.11
C PRO A 77 -4.34 3.96 -23.40
N GLU A 78 -3.00 3.94 -23.43
CA GLU A 78 -2.20 2.74 -23.68
C GLU A 78 -2.38 1.68 -22.59
N SER A 79 -2.54 2.11 -21.33
CA SER A 79 -2.85 1.22 -20.20
C SER A 79 -4.32 0.80 -20.24
N ASP A 80 -5.23 1.75 -20.45
CA ASP A 80 -6.67 1.55 -20.38
C ASP A 80 -7.16 0.57 -21.45
N LEU A 81 -6.66 0.69 -22.69
CA LEU A 81 -6.98 -0.22 -23.79
C LEU A 81 -6.51 -1.66 -23.51
N LEU A 82 -5.47 -1.82 -22.68
CA LEU A 82 -4.87 -3.10 -22.35
C LEU A 82 -5.24 -3.58 -20.93
N ASN A 83 -6.19 -2.92 -20.28
CA ASN A 83 -6.64 -3.25 -18.92
C ASN A 83 -5.49 -3.32 -17.91
N ALA A 84 -4.58 -2.33 -17.94
CA ALA A 84 -3.42 -2.24 -17.05
C ALA A 84 -2.44 -3.44 -17.12
N LEU A 85 -2.52 -4.27 -18.17
CA LEU A 85 -1.56 -5.36 -18.37
C LEU A 85 -0.10 -4.86 -18.42
N PRO A 86 0.25 -3.76 -19.14
CA PRO A 86 1.62 -3.25 -19.15
C PRO A 86 2.11 -2.87 -17.75
N ASP A 87 1.24 -2.22 -16.96
CA ASP A 87 1.54 -1.75 -15.61
C ASP A 87 1.86 -2.92 -14.68
N ILE A 88 0.98 -3.92 -14.63
CA ILE A 88 1.15 -5.12 -13.81
C ILE A 88 2.39 -5.91 -14.24
N PHE A 89 2.65 -5.99 -15.56
CA PHE A 89 3.85 -6.65 -16.06
C PHE A 89 5.13 -5.99 -15.56
N VAL A 90 5.20 -4.66 -15.54
CA VAL A 90 6.37 -3.93 -15.05
C VAL A 90 6.46 -4.02 -13.52
N LEU A 91 5.37 -3.87 -12.78
CA LEU A 91 5.32 -4.04 -11.33
C LEU A 91 5.80 -5.44 -10.89
N ASN A 92 5.46 -6.48 -11.66
CA ASN A 92 6.00 -7.82 -11.48
C ASN A 92 7.52 -7.87 -11.63
N ARG A 93 8.09 -7.16 -12.61
CA ARG A 93 9.55 -7.08 -12.82
C ARG A 93 10.25 -6.29 -11.72
N MET A 94 9.58 -5.26 -11.21
CA MET A 94 10.03 -4.47 -10.05
C MET A 94 9.91 -5.23 -8.73
N LYS A 95 9.34 -6.44 -8.72
CA LYS A 95 9.12 -7.26 -7.51
C LYS A 95 8.35 -6.46 -6.46
N LEU A 96 7.20 -5.92 -6.85
CA LEU A 96 6.25 -5.32 -5.91
C LEU A 96 5.86 -6.36 -4.85
N ASP A 97 5.75 -5.96 -3.60
CA ASP A 97 5.46 -6.87 -2.49
C ASP A 97 3.97 -6.99 -2.18
N ALA A 98 3.21 -5.90 -2.35
CA ALA A 98 1.76 -5.87 -2.25
C ALA A 98 1.21 -4.57 -2.85
N VAL A 99 -0.08 -4.61 -3.22
CA VAL A 99 -0.86 -3.43 -3.60
C VAL A 99 -2.13 -3.35 -2.75
N ALA A 100 -2.52 -2.17 -2.27
CA ALA A 100 -3.88 -1.96 -1.78
C ALA A 100 -4.86 -2.01 -2.97
N VAL A 101 -6.08 -2.49 -2.75
CA VAL A 101 -7.15 -2.27 -3.72
C VAL A 101 -7.60 -0.82 -3.60
N GLY A 102 -7.46 -0.03 -4.66
CA GLY A 102 -8.03 1.31 -4.79
C GLY A 102 -9.44 1.28 -5.37
N ASN A 103 -10.05 2.46 -5.52
CA ASN A 103 -11.41 2.53 -6.05
C ASN A 103 -11.44 2.31 -7.57
N HIS A 104 -10.41 2.76 -8.30
CA HIS A 104 -10.35 2.61 -9.76
C HIS A 104 -10.09 1.18 -10.23
N GLU A 105 -9.73 0.27 -9.32
CA GLU A 105 -9.76 -1.18 -9.60
C GLU A 105 -11.18 -1.69 -9.93
N PHE A 106 -12.22 -0.93 -9.60
CA PHE A 106 -13.62 -1.20 -9.90
C PHE A 106 -14.20 -0.41 -11.08
N ASP A 107 -13.38 0.33 -11.85
CA ASP A 107 -13.88 1.07 -13.03
C ASP A 107 -14.40 0.15 -14.14
N LYS A 108 -13.92 -1.08 -14.17
CA LYS A 108 -14.28 -2.11 -15.14
C LYS A 108 -14.97 -3.29 -14.46
N PRO A 109 -15.70 -4.12 -15.23
CA PRO A 109 -16.28 -5.36 -14.69
C PRO A 109 -15.23 -6.21 -13.96
N ARG A 110 -15.63 -6.83 -12.85
CA ARG A 110 -14.70 -7.55 -11.94
C ARG A 110 -13.93 -8.68 -12.63
N GLU A 111 -14.41 -9.21 -13.76
CA GLU A 111 -13.68 -10.15 -14.59
C GLU A 111 -12.33 -9.58 -15.05
N VAL A 112 -12.27 -8.27 -15.31
CA VAL A 112 -11.03 -7.55 -15.64
C VAL A 112 -10.12 -7.49 -14.42
N LEU A 113 -10.64 -7.10 -13.25
CA LEU A 113 -9.87 -7.07 -12.00
C LEU A 113 -9.31 -8.46 -11.63
N PHE A 114 -10.11 -9.52 -11.77
CA PHE A 114 -9.63 -10.88 -11.53
C PHE A 114 -8.58 -11.33 -12.54
N LYS A 115 -8.67 -10.87 -13.79
CA LYS A 115 -7.64 -11.10 -14.79
C LYS A 115 -6.34 -10.39 -14.41
N GLN A 116 -6.42 -9.15 -13.95
CA GLN A 116 -5.28 -8.38 -13.42
C GLN A 116 -4.61 -9.09 -12.24
N ILE A 117 -5.40 -9.55 -11.27
CA ILE A 117 -4.91 -10.34 -10.13
C ILE A 117 -4.23 -11.63 -10.62
N SER A 118 -4.76 -12.29 -11.65
CA SER A 118 -4.15 -13.50 -12.22
C SER A 118 -2.79 -13.25 -12.89
N TRP A 119 -2.55 -12.02 -13.38
CA TRP A 119 -1.27 -11.63 -13.95
C TRP A 119 -0.26 -11.19 -12.89
N ALA A 120 -0.74 -10.68 -11.74
CA ALA A 120 0.09 -10.18 -10.67
C ALA A 120 0.82 -11.30 -9.93
N LYS A 121 2.09 -11.05 -9.60
CA LYS A 121 2.93 -11.91 -8.74
C LYS A 121 2.96 -11.41 -7.28
N PHE A 122 2.06 -10.48 -6.98
CA PHE A 122 1.89 -9.83 -5.69
C PHE A 122 0.40 -9.80 -5.34
N PRO A 123 0.05 -9.82 -4.05
CA PRO A 123 -1.34 -9.80 -3.63
C PRO A 123 -1.95 -8.40 -3.72
N PHE A 124 -3.23 -8.37 -4.08
CA PHE A 124 -4.12 -7.22 -3.87
C PHE A 124 -4.73 -7.33 -2.48
N LEU A 125 -4.54 -6.31 -1.67
CA LEU A 125 -4.89 -6.29 -0.25
C LEU A 125 -6.07 -5.38 0.02
N SER A 126 -7.07 -5.91 0.73
CA SER A 126 -8.12 -5.12 1.35
C SER A 126 -8.79 -5.93 2.45
N ALA A 127 -8.81 -5.38 3.66
CA ALA A 127 -9.39 -6.01 4.84
C ALA A 127 -10.85 -5.62 5.07
N ASN A 128 -11.34 -4.54 4.45
CA ASN A 128 -12.66 -3.99 4.71
C ASN A 128 -13.68 -4.22 3.58
N ILE A 129 -13.31 -4.90 2.49
CA ILE A 129 -14.25 -5.30 1.44
C ILE A 129 -14.76 -6.72 1.71
N TYR A 130 -16.07 -6.87 1.80
CA TYR A 130 -16.75 -8.11 2.14
C TYR A 130 -17.75 -8.51 1.06
N LYS A 131 -17.93 -9.83 0.92
CA LYS A 131 -19.03 -10.44 0.17
C LYS A 131 -19.58 -11.61 0.98
N ASP A 132 -20.89 -11.67 1.15
CA ASP A 132 -21.57 -12.74 1.91
C ASP A 132 -20.98 -12.97 3.31
N GLY A 133 -20.62 -11.87 4.00
CA GLY A 133 -20.05 -11.90 5.35
C GLY A 133 -18.59 -12.32 5.45
N LYS A 134 -17.89 -12.56 4.34
CA LYS A 134 -16.46 -12.93 4.31
C LYS A 134 -15.61 -11.86 3.63
N PRO A 135 -14.33 -11.71 4.01
CA PRO A 135 -13.39 -10.86 3.27
C PRO A 135 -13.34 -11.27 1.80
N PHE A 136 -13.46 -10.30 0.91
CA PHE A 136 -13.47 -10.52 -0.54
C PHE A 136 -12.05 -10.57 -1.13
N PHE A 137 -11.11 -9.85 -0.51
CA PHE A 137 -9.67 -9.89 -0.83
C PHE A 137 -8.85 -10.49 0.30
N THR A 138 -7.55 -10.67 0.03
CA THR A 138 -6.58 -10.99 1.09
C THR A 138 -6.48 -9.78 2.02
N PRO A 139 -6.78 -9.90 3.33
CA PRO A 139 -6.81 -8.73 4.21
C PRO A 139 -5.41 -8.21 4.53
N TYR A 140 -4.44 -9.11 4.70
CA TYR A 140 -3.06 -8.78 5.03
C TYR A 140 -2.11 -9.92 4.64
N ILE A 141 -0.82 -9.60 4.58
CA ILE A 141 0.27 -10.57 4.54
C ILE A 141 1.26 -10.28 5.67
N ILE A 142 2.06 -11.29 6.05
CA ILE A 142 3.18 -11.11 6.97
C ILE A 142 4.45 -11.57 6.27
N LYS A 143 5.46 -10.69 6.22
CA LYS A 143 6.77 -10.98 5.64
C LYS A 143 7.83 -10.99 6.73
N ASN A 144 8.78 -11.92 6.66
CA ASN A 144 9.99 -11.87 7.46
C ASN A 144 11.06 -11.10 6.70
N ILE A 145 11.51 -9.97 7.24
CA ILE A 145 12.52 -9.10 6.66
C ILE A 145 13.65 -8.96 7.68
N GLY A 146 14.74 -9.70 7.49
CA GLY A 146 15.89 -9.66 8.40
C GLY A 146 15.61 -10.17 9.81
N GLY A 147 14.63 -11.07 9.97
CA GLY A 147 14.18 -11.54 11.29
C GLY A 147 13.00 -10.77 11.87
N VAL A 148 12.64 -9.63 11.28
CA VAL A 148 11.48 -8.82 11.70
C VAL A 148 10.23 -9.26 10.93
N ARG A 149 9.15 -9.59 11.64
CA ARG A 149 7.86 -9.94 11.03
C ARG A 149 7.07 -8.66 10.78
N VAL A 150 6.98 -8.26 9.51
CA VAL A 150 6.25 -7.07 9.06
C VAL A 150 4.91 -7.50 8.49
N ALA A 151 3.82 -7.12 9.15
CA ALA A 151 2.47 -7.26 8.62
C ALA A 151 2.13 -6.07 7.73
N ILE A 152 1.50 -6.33 6.59
CA ILE A 152 1.02 -5.32 5.64
C ILE A 152 -0.48 -5.55 5.49
N VAL A 153 -1.29 -4.60 5.94
CA VAL A 153 -2.75 -4.70 5.99
C VAL A 153 -3.36 -3.74 4.98
N GLY A 154 -4.22 -4.24 4.10
CA GLY A 154 -4.87 -3.43 3.07
C GLY A 154 -6.15 -2.77 3.55
N PHE A 155 -6.42 -1.52 3.15
CA PHE A 155 -7.73 -0.88 3.33
C PHE A 155 -8.11 -0.05 2.10
N THR A 156 -9.39 -0.10 1.74
CA THR A 156 -9.96 0.61 0.58
C THR A 156 -11.04 1.57 1.04
N THR A 157 -11.10 2.76 0.46
CA THR A 157 -12.11 3.77 0.79
C THR A 157 -13.53 3.22 0.66
N GLU A 158 -14.36 3.45 1.67
CA GLU A 158 -15.79 3.10 1.64
C GLU A 158 -16.53 3.89 0.54
N HIS A 159 -15.95 5.00 0.09
CA HIS A 159 -16.45 5.84 -0.98
C HIS A 159 -16.58 5.08 -2.32
N THR A 160 -15.81 3.99 -2.51
CA THR A 160 -15.85 3.16 -3.71
C THR A 160 -17.26 2.67 -4.05
N LYS A 161 -18.08 2.39 -3.04
CA LYS A 161 -19.47 1.95 -3.24
C LYS A 161 -20.34 2.99 -3.94
N ILE A 162 -20.00 4.27 -3.77
CA ILE A 162 -20.73 5.40 -4.33
C ILE A 162 -20.18 5.73 -5.72
N LEU A 163 -18.85 5.77 -5.87
CA LEU A 163 -18.19 6.20 -7.10
C LEU A 163 -18.20 5.11 -8.19
N GLU A 164 -17.98 3.84 -7.82
CA GLU A 164 -17.87 2.70 -8.74
C GLU A 164 -18.97 1.65 -8.49
N GLY A 165 -20.16 2.12 -8.11
CA GLY A 165 -21.33 1.30 -7.81
C GLY A 165 -21.56 0.14 -8.78
N PRO A 166 -21.61 0.34 -10.12
CA PRO A 166 -21.99 -0.71 -11.08
C PRO A 166 -21.18 -2.01 -11.01
N ASN A 167 -19.91 -1.94 -10.60
CA ASN A 167 -19.03 -3.11 -10.53
C ASN A 167 -18.79 -3.59 -9.09
N SER A 168 -19.38 -2.92 -8.10
CA SER A 168 -19.18 -3.16 -6.66
C SER A 168 -20.50 -3.27 -5.86
N GLU A 169 -21.65 -3.25 -6.54
CA GLU A 169 -23.02 -3.27 -5.96
C GLU A 169 -23.28 -4.39 -4.94
N ASP A 170 -22.75 -5.59 -5.17
CA ASP A 170 -22.91 -6.76 -4.31
C ASP A 170 -21.83 -6.87 -3.21
N LEU A 171 -20.96 -5.87 -3.10
CA LEU A 171 -19.90 -5.79 -2.09
C LEU A 171 -20.28 -4.86 -0.95
N GLU A 172 -19.81 -5.23 0.24
CA GLU A 172 -19.91 -4.42 1.44
C GLU A 172 -18.55 -3.82 1.75
N PHE A 173 -18.46 -2.49 1.73
CA PHE A 173 -17.28 -1.75 2.19
C PHE A 173 -17.51 -1.34 3.64
N LYS A 174 -16.92 -2.10 4.56
CA LYS A 174 -17.06 -1.86 5.99
C LYS A 174 -16.23 -0.67 6.44
N ASN A 175 -16.66 -0.05 7.54
CA ASN A 175 -15.91 1.03 8.16
C ASN A 175 -14.49 0.58 8.51
N VAL A 176 -13.50 1.30 7.99
CA VAL A 176 -12.09 0.92 8.11
C VAL A 176 -11.61 0.95 9.56
N ILE A 177 -12.02 1.96 10.34
CA ILE A 177 -11.63 2.08 11.76
C ILE A 177 -12.16 0.90 12.57
N GLU A 178 -13.42 0.49 12.36
CA GLU A 178 -14.01 -0.66 13.06
C GLU A 178 -13.30 -1.98 12.75
N VAL A 179 -13.04 -2.24 11.46
CA VAL A 179 -12.29 -3.41 11.01
C VAL A 179 -10.88 -3.40 11.61
N ALA A 180 -10.18 -2.27 11.53
CA ALA A 180 -8.82 -2.13 12.01
C ALA A 180 -8.71 -2.27 13.55
N LYS A 181 -9.65 -1.72 14.32
CA LYS A 181 -9.70 -1.88 15.79
C LYS A 181 -9.79 -3.34 16.23
N THR A 182 -10.40 -4.19 15.42
CA THR A 182 -10.51 -5.63 15.68
C THR A 182 -9.29 -6.40 15.14
N LEU A 183 -8.87 -6.10 13.92
CA LEU A 183 -7.87 -6.88 13.21
C LEU A 183 -6.42 -6.61 13.67
N ILE A 184 -6.08 -5.34 13.93
CA ILE A 184 -4.71 -4.92 14.27
C ILE A 184 -4.21 -5.57 15.57
N PRO A 185 -4.99 -5.64 16.68
CA PRO A 185 -4.57 -6.34 17.89
C PRO A 185 -4.23 -7.82 17.67
N GLU A 186 -4.99 -8.52 16.83
CA GLU A 186 -4.73 -9.94 16.51
C GLU A 186 -3.46 -10.11 15.67
N ILE A 187 -3.26 -9.24 14.67
CA ILE A 187 -2.05 -9.25 13.84
C ILE A 187 -0.80 -9.01 14.69
N ARG A 188 -0.85 -8.10 15.66
CA ARG A 188 0.30 -7.80 16.54
C ARG A 188 0.74 -8.96 17.43
N LYS A 189 -0.09 -9.99 17.64
CA LYS A 189 0.33 -11.22 18.34
C LYS A 189 1.35 -12.03 17.53
N GLN A 190 1.39 -11.83 16.21
CA GLN A 190 2.21 -12.59 15.27
C GLN A 190 3.13 -11.73 14.40
N ALA A 191 3.10 -10.40 14.53
CA ALA A 191 3.94 -9.46 13.80
C ALA A 191 4.58 -8.44 14.75
N ASP A 192 5.80 -8.03 14.42
CA ASP A 192 6.57 -7.06 15.20
C ASP A 192 6.27 -5.62 14.74
N ILE A 193 5.96 -5.46 13.45
CA ILE A 193 5.58 -4.19 12.81
C ILE A 193 4.30 -4.41 12.01
N VAL A 194 3.42 -3.41 12.03
CA VAL A 194 2.21 -3.34 11.20
C VAL A 194 2.25 -2.09 10.34
N ILE A 195 2.21 -2.28 9.03
CA ILE A 195 2.05 -1.25 8.02
C ILE A 195 0.61 -1.32 7.51
N ALA A 196 -0.13 -0.22 7.57
CA ALA A 196 -1.38 -0.09 6.84
C ALA A 196 -1.06 0.42 5.43
N LEU A 197 -1.42 -0.36 4.42
CA LEU A 197 -1.35 0.01 3.01
C LEU A 197 -2.75 0.38 2.57
N THR A 198 -3.00 1.67 2.37
CA THR A 198 -4.35 2.22 2.32
C THR A 198 -4.60 2.98 1.04
N HIS A 199 -5.87 3.00 0.63
CA HIS A 199 -6.36 3.86 -0.44
C HIS A 199 -7.57 4.63 0.10
N LEU A 200 -7.30 5.54 1.04
CA LEU A 200 -8.32 6.26 1.84
C LEU A 200 -8.30 7.76 1.59
N GLY A 201 -7.13 8.29 1.26
CA GLY A 201 -6.91 9.72 1.14
C GLY A 201 -6.67 10.38 2.50
N VAL A 202 -5.97 11.51 2.46
CA VAL A 202 -5.68 12.35 3.64
C VAL A 202 -6.42 13.67 3.54
N GLY A 203 -7.02 14.12 4.65
CA GLY A 203 -7.64 15.46 4.73
C GLY A 203 -8.87 15.69 3.85
N GLN A 204 -9.30 14.69 3.08
CA GLN A 204 -10.46 14.71 2.17
C GLN A 204 -11.78 14.36 2.88
N GLY A 205 -11.79 14.26 4.21
CA GLY A 205 -12.93 13.81 5.02
C GLY A 205 -14.06 14.85 5.06
N TYR A 206 -14.76 15.04 3.94
CA TYR A 206 -15.89 15.94 3.84
C TYR A 206 -17.19 15.35 4.40
N SER A 207 -17.20 14.12 4.92
CA SER A 207 -18.44 13.53 5.45
C SER A 207 -18.22 12.36 6.41
N GLU A 208 -19.23 12.05 7.20
CA GLU A 208 -19.36 10.81 7.97
C GLU A 208 -19.45 9.54 7.08
N LEU A 209 -19.30 9.65 5.76
CA LEU A 209 -19.57 8.56 4.81
C LEU A 209 -18.36 7.63 4.57
N TYR A 210 -17.13 8.08 4.80
CA TYR A 210 -15.93 7.27 4.58
C TYR A 210 -14.78 7.70 5.50
N THR A 211 -13.84 6.79 5.70
CA THR A 211 -12.68 6.94 6.59
C THR A 211 -11.50 7.51 5.82
N THR A 212 -10.80 8.50 6.39
CA THR A 212 -9.50 8.97 5.86
C THR A 212 -8.30 8.35 6.59
N ALA A 213 -7.13 8.40 5.97
CA ALA A 213 -5.89 7.88 6.54
C ALA A 213 -5.49 8.59 7.86
N ASP A 214 -5.74 9.89 7.97
CA ASP A 214 -5.47 10.65 9.20
C ASP A 214 -6.44 10.27 10.34
N GLN A 215 -7.70 9.98 10.04
CA GLN A 215 -8.66 9.45 11.02
C GLN A 215 -8.25 8.04 11.47
N LEU A 216 -7.80 7.18 10.56
CA LEU A 216 -7.27 5.86 10.90
C LEU A 216 -6.08 5.98 11.86
N ALA A 217 -5.12 6.85 11.57
CA ALA A 217 -3.96 7.10 12.43
C ALA A 217 -4.35 7.56 13.84
N GLN A 218 -5.33 8.47 13.94
CA GLN A 218 -5.77 9.03 15.22
C GLN A 218 -6.55 8.01 16.08
N GLN A 219 -7.29 7.11 15.44
CA GLN A 219 -8.28 6.27 16.14
C GLN A 219 -7.85 4.81 16.33
N VAL A 220 -6.77 4.37 15.68
CA VAL A 220 -6.32 2.96 15.72
C VAL A 220 -4.85 2.87 16.12
N SER A 221 -4.62 2.39 17.33
CA SER A 221 -3.27 2.14 17.85
C SER A 221 -2.66 0.86 17.29
N GLY A 222 -1.32 0.81 17.25
CA GLY A 222 -0.57 -0.39 16.86
C GLY A 222 -0.22 -0.50 15.39
N ILE A 223 -0.60 0.52 14.59
CA ILE A 223 -0.08 0.76 13.25
C ILE A 223 1.18 1.62 13.38
N TYR A 224 2.27 1.21 12.75
CA TYR A 224 3.57 1.91 12.82
C TYR A 224 3.81 2.85 11.64
N LEU A 225 3.17 2.54 10.50
CA LEU A 225 3.28 3.30 9.27
C LEU A 225 1.97 3.16 8.49
N ILE A 226 1.46 4.27 7.98
CA ILE A 226 0.39 4.29 6.99
C ILE A 226 0.99 4.76 5.67
N ILE A 227 0.83 3.96 4.63
CA ILE A 227 1.17 4.30 3.25
C ILE A 227 -0.16 4.45 2.52
N ASP A 228 -0.46 5.67 2.09
CA ASP A 228 -1.78 6.02 1.56
C ASP A 228 -1.73 6.47 0.09
N GLY A 229 -2.89 6.47 -0.56
CA GLY A 229 -3.14 6.97 -1.92
C GLY A 229 -4.42 7.82 -1.98
N HIS A 230 -5.17 7.75 -3.08
CA HIS A 230 -6.52 8.30 -3.31
C HIS A 230 -6.59 9.82 -3.44
N SER A 231 -6.01 10.54 -2.48
CA SER A 231 -6.10 12.01 -2.42
C SER A 231 -5.17 12.74 -3.40
N HIS A 232 -4.25 12.02 -4.06
CA HIS A 232 -3.20 12.57 -4.93
C HIS A 232 -2.35 13.66 -4.25
N THR A 233 -2.24 13.58 -2.91
CA THR A 233 -1.50 14.56 -2.11
C THR A 233 -0.02 14.22 -2.08
N ASN A 234 0.83 15.14 -2.58
CA ASN A 234 2.28 15.01 -2.45
C ASN A 234 2.75 15.40 -1.03
N LEU A 235 2.89 14.40 -0.16
CA LEU A 235 3.46 14.58 1.19
C LEU A 235 4.99 14.60 1.12
N THR A 236 5.57 15.79 1.30
CA THR A 236 7.04 15.97 1.35
C THR A 236 7.65 15.61 2.71
N GLN A 237 6.81 15.46 3.74
CA GLN A 237 7.15 15.07 5.11
C GLN A 237 6.03 14.17 5.66
N PRO A 238 6.33 13.22 6.56
CA PRO A 238 5.30 12.43 7.23
C PRO A 238 4.43 13.33 8.13
N ILE A 239 3.15 12.97 8.25
CA ILE A 239 2.26 13.53 9.27
C ILE A 239 2.49 12.73 10.55
N VAL A 240 2.76 13.42 11.66
CA VAL A 240 3.11 12.83 12.97
C VAL A 240 2.18 13.35 14.05
#